data_AF-A0A818Z081-F1
#
_entry.id   AF-A0A818Z081-F1
#
_cell.length_a   1.000
_cell.length_b   1.000
_cell.length_c   1.000
_cell.angle_alpha   90.00
_cell.angle_beta   90.00
_cell.angle_gamma   90.00
#
_symmetry.space_group_name_H-M   'P 1'
#
loop_
_entity.id
_entity.type
_entity.pdbx_description
1 polymer ?
#
loop_
_entity_poly.entity_id
_entity_poly.type
_entity_poly.pdbx_seq_one_letter_code
_entity_poly.pdbx_strand_id
1 'polypeptide(L)'
;MNIAREQKRQNKLVENLIALAASMIEIKNTELINDTFNQPSRDTFIYAILFDESFSLLSIHNTIIDRLSQQWTKWEQGNILASDVRTWEKFSGEKKAIVHKIWSLVAQKSGRQDDIDIVFDSSQNIHSIDIPSDLSNIVPLAEQLNPYATASAWRTYLNQQTRPKSNNRSVGRRSLKEPIERHLSEEIDDDTRSQEHVLSADQISDKSEKTTNETVKIECISILEQAVKTLQDFEQILKLICDSGRQVPIDDILCLFPDIDHAENDIKLLIPLLNQDILPLFFSVASFWKDHIRIRYICTGIMNLTGKISANIDLNFLNSIRSIDEKTLGEICFSTYEKYREQFEKKCSANPLTLFSYYGSSWDLFDFLDSLTADDVYNLQEAVNDWDETLLNTKTIFDFATVKNFLDRSYATMKNKQKELNVTSLSFEHIVVCFENTWKNNQFNDLSRCLESSA
;
A
#
# COMPACT_ATOMS: atom_id res chain seq x y z
N MET A 1 24.09 -64.24 -24.55
CA MET A 1 25.07 -63.56 -23.66
C MET A 1 25.30 -62.07 -23.98
N ASN A 2 24.52 -61.44 -24.88
CA ASN A 2 24.66 -60.01 -25.22
C ASN A 2 23.58 -59.10 -24.62
N ILE A 3 22.35 -59.58 -24.38
CA ILE A 3 21.26 -58.74 -23.84
C ILE A 3 21.58 -58.21 -22.43
N ALA A 4 22.17 -59.04 -21.56
CA ALA A 4 22.60 -58.63 -20.22
C ALA A 4 23.84 -57.69 -20.23
N ARG A 5 24.62 -57.64 -21.32
CA ARG A 5 25.73 -56.69 -21.50
C ARG A 5 25.24 -55.37 -22.12
N GLU A 6 24.22 -55.41 -22.97
CA GLU A 6 23.57 -54.22 -23.54
C GLU A 6 22.72 -53.47 -22.49
N GLN A 7 21.89 -54.17 -21.69
CA GLN A 7 21.12 -53.53 -20.61
C GLN A 7 22.03 -52.92 -19.52
N LYS A 8 23.16 -53.56 -19.21
CA LYS A 8 24.15 -53.04 -18.27
C LYS A 8 24.97 -51.87 -18.83
N ARG A 9 25.05 -51.73 -20.16
CA ARG A 9 25.63 -50.56 -20.85
C ARG A 9 24.65 -49.39 -20.95
N GLN A 10 23.35 -49.65 -21.16
CA GLN A 10 22.31 -48.61 -21.16
C GLN A 10 22.14 -47.94 -19.79
N ASN A 11 22.21 -48.69 -18.68
CA ASN A 11 22.18 -48.09 -17.34
C ASN A 11 23.41 -47.21 -17.06
N LYS A 12 24.60 -47.62 -17.51
CA LYS A 12 25.83 -46.86 -17.24
C LYS A 12 25.87 -45.51 -17.98
N LEU A 13 25.26 -45.41 -19.17
CA LEU A 13 25.14 -44.14 -19.88
C LEU A 13 24.18 -43.18 -19.16
N VAL A 14 23.03 -43.68 -18.72
CA VAL A 14 22.04 -42.89 -17.96
C VAL A 14 22.61 -42.46 -16.61
N GLU A 15 23.27 -43.35 -15.88
CA GLU A 15 23.99 -43.03 -14.63
C GLU A 15 25.07 -41.95 -14.84
N ASN A 16 25.86 -42.05 -15.91
CA ASN A 16 26.88 -41.05 -16.24
C ASN A 16 26.25 -39.69 -16.63
N LEU A 17 25.11 -39.68 -17.33
CA LEU A 17 24.40 -38.45 -17.69
C LEU A 17 23.76 -37.80 -16.46
N ILE A 18 23.17 -38.60 -15.56
CA ILE A 18 22.64 -38.11 -14.28
C ILE A 18 23.77 -37.55 -13.41
N ALA A 19 24.90 -38.24 -13.32
CA ALA A 19 26.07 -37.76 -12.58
C ALA A 19 26.66 -36.47 -13.19
N LEU A 20 26.71 -36.37 -14.53
CA LEU A 20 27.16 -35.16 -15.22
C LEU A 20 26.18 -34.00 -14.99
N ALA A 21 24.87 -34.22 -15.17
CA ALA A 21 23.85 -33.21 -14.93
C ALA A 21 23.85 -32.75 -13.46
N ALA A 22 23.97 -33.68 -12.51
CA ALA A 22 24.10 -33.37 -11.08
C ALA A 22 25.36 -32.55 -10.77
N SER A 23 26.47 -32.78 -11.48
CA SER A 23 27.70 -31.99 -11.32
C SER A 23 27.61 -30.57 -11.90
N MET A 24 26.62 -30.30 -12.76
CA MET A 24 26.38 -28.98 -13.36
C MET A 24 25.37 -28.13 -12.57
N ILE A 25 24.69 -28.72 -11.57
CA ILE A 25 23.71 -28.01 -10.75
C ILE A 25 24.46 -27.18 -9.70
N GLU A 26 24.37 -25.86 -9.84
CA GLU A 26 24.93 -24.90 -8.89
C GLU A 26 23.88 -24.52 -7.84
N ILE A 27 24.07 -24.98 -6.60
CA ILE A 27 23.21 -24.58 -5.47
C ILE A 27 23.86 -23.39 -4.77
N LYS A 28 23.16 -22.26 -4.68
CA LYS A 28 23.67 -21.08 -3.96
C LYS A 28 23.61 -21.29 -2.45
N ASN A 29 24.53 -20.70 -1.68
CA ASN A 29 24.51 -20.80 -0.21
C ASN A 29 23.19 -20.25 0.38
N THR A 30 22.64 -19.20 -0.22
CA THR A 30 21.36 -18.60 0.20
C THR A 30 20.19 -19.57 0.02
N GLU A 31 20.15 -20.27 -1.11
CA GLU A 31 19.15 -21.28 -1.43
C GLU A 31 19.30 -22.51 -0.51
N LEU A 32 20.54 -22.93 -0.27
CA LEU A 32 20.87 -24.02 0.64
C LEU A 32 20.31 -23.77 2.05
N ILE A 33 20.58 -22.61 2.64
CA ILE A 33 20.10 -22.26 3.98
C ILE A 33 18.61 -21.97 3.98
N ASN A 34 18.08 -21.40 2.90
CA ASN A 34 16.64 -21.16 2.79
C ASN A 34 15.85 -22.47 2.85
N ASP A 35 16.24 -23.47 2.06
CA ASP A 35 15.46 -24.69 1.91
C ASP A 35 15.67 -25.70 3.05
N THR A 36 16.78 -25.57 3.79
CA THR A 36 17.13 -26.48 4.89
C THR A 36 16.89 -25.90 6.27
N PHE A 37 16.78 -24.57 6.38
CA PHE A 37 16.58 -23.88 7.65
C PHE A 37 15.47 -22.83 7.55
N ASN A 38 15.57 -21.76 6.76
CA ASN A 38 14.61 -20.63 6.87
C ASN A 38 13.16 -20.96 6.44
N GLN A 39 12.99 -21.77 5.40
CA GLN A 39 11.71 -22.20 4.83
C GLN A 39 11.75 -23.70 4.52
N PRO A 40 11.86 -24.56 5.54
CA PRO A 40 12.05 -25.98 5.35
C PRO A 40 10.74 -26.61 4.87
N SER A 41 10.80 -27.34 3.75
CA SER A 41 9.67 -28.10 3.21
C SER A 41 10.14 -29.43 2.63
N ARG A 42 9.24 -30.42 2.58
CA ARG A 42 9.49 -31.70 1.92
C ARG A 42 9.50 -31.59 0.40
N ASP A 43 8.92 -30.52 -0.13
CA ASP A 43 8.79 -30.25 -1.56
C ASP A 43 10.02 -29.50 -2.12
N THR A 44 11.00 -29.16 -1.28
CA THR A 44 12.20 -28.48 -1.76
C THR A 44 13.11 -29.45 -2.52
N PHE A 45 13.81 -28.90 -3.51
CA PHE A 45 14.76 -29.64 -4.32
C PHE A 45 15.88 -30.26 -3.45
N ILE A 46 16.36 -29.52 -2.45
CA ILE A 46 17.40 -30.00 -1.53
C ILE A 46 16.90 -31.13 -0.63
N TYR A 47 15.66 -31.06 -0.15
CA TYR A 47 15.08 -32.16 0.63
C TYR A 47 14.95 -33.44 -0.20
N ALA A 48 14.51 -33.32 -1.46
CA ALA A 48 14.43 -34.45 -2.39
C ALA A 48 15.81 -35.08 -2.63
N ILE A 49 16.85 -34.28 -2.88
CA ILE A 49 18.22 -34.79 -3.05
C ILE A 49 18.68 -35.53 -1.79
N LEU A 50 18.44 -34.98 -0.60
CA LEU A 50 18.97 -35.55 0.65
C LEU A 50 18.34 -36.89 1.04
N PHE A 51 17.06 -37.12 0.71
CA PHE A 51 16.29 -38.25 1.23
C PHE A 51 15.78 -39.24 0.17
N ASP A 52 15.86 -38.94 -1.13
CA ASP A 52 15.59 -39.93 -2.17
C ASP A 52 16.84 -40.77 -2.43
N GLU A 53 16.69 -42.10 -2.31
CA GLU A 53 17.78 -43.07 -2.45
C GLU A 53 18.52 -42.94 -3.80
N SER A 54 17.81 -42.50 -4.84
CA SER A 54 18.34 -42.34 -6.21
C SER A 54 19.46 -41.30 -6.27
N PHE A 55 19.49 -40.34 -5.34
CA PHE A 55 20.49 -39.27 -5.30
C PHE A 55 21.62 -39.54 -4.29
N SER A 56 21.48 -40.52 -3.41
CA SER A 56 22.44 -40.83 -2.33
C SER A 56 23.86 -41.17 -2.81
N LEU A 57 24.00 -41.63 -4.06
CA LEU A 57 25.28 -41.98 -4.68
C LEU A 57 25.88 -40.87 -5.56
N LEU A 58 25.17 -39.75 -5.73
CA LEU A 58 25.60 -38.64 -6.59
C LEU A 58 26.48 -37.65 -5.81
N SER A 59 27.41 -37.01 -6.51
CA SER A 59 28.34 -36.03 -5.92
C SER A 59 27.63 -34.83 -5.29
N ILE A 60 26.47 -34.43 -5.82
CA ILE A 60 25.67 -33.33 -5.31
C ILE A 60 25.16 -33.60 -3.88
N HIS A 61 24.85 -34.85 -3.54
CA HIS A 61 24.41 -35.25 -2.20
C HIS A 61 25.48 -34.96 -1.15
N ASN A 62 26.71 -35.42 -1.40
CA ASN A 62 27.84 -35.14 -0.52
C ASN A 62 28.20 -33.64 -0.50
N THR A 63 28.10 -32.94 -1.63
CA THR A 63 28.36 -31.51 -1.70
C THR A 63 27.40 -30.70 -0.83
N ILE A 64 26.12 -31.06 -0.81
CA ILE A 64 25.11 -30.45 0.06
C ILE A 64 25.45 -30.73 1.53
N ILE A 65 25.73 -32.00 1.87
CA ILE A 65 26.10 -32.39 3.23
C ILE A 65 27.32 -31.60 3.71
N ASP A 66 28.42 -31.58 2.96
CA ASP A 66 29.66 -30.91 3.34
C ASP A 66 29.44 -29.41 3.60
N ARG A 67 28.61 -28.76 2.76
CA ARG A 67 28.28 -27.34 2.92
C ARG A 67 27.38 -27.06 4.12
N LEU A 68 26.42 -27.93 4.40
CA LEU A 68 25.62 -27.84 5.62
C LEU A 68 26.48 -28.09 6.87
N SER A 69 27.42 -29.03 6.83
CA SER A 69 28.37 -29.28 7.91
C SER A 69 29.27 -28.07 8.19
N GLN A 70 29.70 -27.37 7.15
CA GLN A 70 30.42 -26.10 7.30
C GLN A 70 29.54 -25.03 7.97
N GLN A 71 28.27 -24.95 7.58
CA GLN A 71 27.33 -24.01 8.22
C GLN A 71 27.10 -24.34 9.69
N TRP A 72 26.92 -25.62 10.03
CA TRP A 72 26.80 -26.05 11.43
C TRP A 72 28.01 -25.63 12.25
N THR A 73 29.22 -25.85 11.71
CA THR A 73 30.47 -25.45 12.38
C THR A 73 30.51 -23.94 12.63
N LYS A 74 29.99 -23.12 11.70
CA LYS A 74 29.91 -21.67 11.91
C LYS A 74 28.97 -21.32 13.06
N TRP A 75 27.82 -21.99 13.14
CA TRP A 75 26.87 -21.80 14.23
C TRP A 75 27.47 -22.19 15.59
N GLU A 76 28.14 -23.33 15.70
CA GLU A 76 28.85 -23.73 16.93
C GLU A 76 29.96 -22.76 17.35
N GLN A 77 30.63 -22.13 16.38
CA GLN A 77 31.66 -21.12 16.64
C GLN A 77 31.08 -19.75 17.06
N GLY A 78 29.78 -19.67 17.36
CA GLY A 78 29.12 -18.45 17.83
C GLY A 78 28.69 -17.50 16.71
N ASN A 79 28.76 -17.91 15.44
CA ASN A 79 28.23 -17.10 14.32
C ASN A 79 26.74 -17.35 14.06
N ILE A 80 25.95 -17.58 15.11
CA ILE A 80 24.50 -17.69 15.02
C ILE A 80 23.94 -16.27 14.98
N LEU A 81 23.17 -15.94 13.95
CA LEU A 81 22.53 -14.63 13.88
C LEU A 81 21.28 -14.60 14.76
N ALA A 82 20.92 -13.43 15.29
CA ALA A 82 19.67 -13.25 16.03
C ALA A 82 18.43 -13.58 15.17
N SER A 83 18.53 -13.41 13.84
CA SER A 83 17.51 -13.87 12.89
C SER A 83 17.33 -15.39 12.91
N ASP A 84 18.41 -16.15 13.09
CA ASP A 84 18.40 -17.61 13.04
C ASP A 84 17.72 -18.19 14.29
N VAL A 85 18.03 -17.62 15.47
CA VAL A 85 17.37 -17.95 16.74
C VAL A 85 15.87 -17.65 16.69
N ARG A 86 15.49 -16.45 16.24
CA ARG A 86 14.08 -16.08 16.10
C ARG A 86 13.34 -16.95 15.10
N THR A 87 14.03 -17.37 14.04
CA THR A 87 13.47 -18.26 13.02
C THR A 87 13.22 -19.65 13.61
N TRP A 88 14.18 -20.17 14.39
CA TRP A 88 14.06 -21.42 15.14
C TRP A 88 12.90 -21.42 16.16
N GLU A 89 12.77 -20.35 16.96
CA GLU A 89 11.69 -20.18 17.94
C GLU A 89 10.29 -20.17 17.29
N LYS A 90 10.18 -19.61 16.07
CA LYS A 90 8.92 -19.46 15.34
C LYS A 90 8.48 -20.70 14.57
N PHE A 91 9.33 -21.74 14.47
CA PHE A 91 8.94 -22.94 13.73
C PHE A 91 7.81 -23.70 14.41
N SER A 92 6.83 -24.11 13.60
CA SER A 92 5.82 -25.09 13.98
C SER A 92 6.45 -26.47 14.18
N GLY A 93 5.76 -27.37 14.90
CA GLY A 93 6.26 -28.73 15.15
C GLY A 93 6.61 -29.51 13.87
N GLU A 94 5.85 -29.30 12.79
CA GLU A 94 6.14 -29.91 11.49
C GLU A 94 7.43 -29.37 10.86
N LYS A 95 7.64 -28.04 10.90
CA LYS A 95 8.88 -27.43 10.39
C LYS A 95 10.08 -27.86 11.21
N LYS A 96 9.96 -27.89 12.55
CA LYS A 96 11.02 -28.41 13.42
C LYS A 96 11.36 -29.85 13.06
N ALA A 97 10.37 -30.72 12.85
CA ALA A 97 10.61 -32.11 12.47
C ALA A 97 11.37 -32.25 11.14
N ILE A 98 11.09 -31.39 10.15
CA ILE A 98 11.81 -31.38 8.87
C ILE A 98 13.27 -30.93 9.08
N VAL A 99 13.47 -29.85 9.84
CA VAL A 99 14.82 -29.33 10.14
C VAL A 99 15.61 -30.37 10.92
N HIS A 100 15.09 -30.94 12.02
CA HIS A 100 15.74 -32.04 12.73
C HIS A 100 16.13 -33.17 11.79
N LYS A 101 15.22 -33.62 10.92
CA LYS A 101 15.53 -34.72 10.01
C LYS A 101 16.70 -34.40 9.07
N ILE A 102 16.72 -33.21 8.47
CA ILE A 102 17.82 -32.75 7.60
C ILE A 102 19.13 -32.69 8.39
N TRP A 103 19.09 -32.05 9.55
CA TRP A 103 20.29 -31.70 10.30
C TRP A 103 20.84 -32.88 11.12
N SER A 104 20.00 -33.83 11.55
CA SER A 104 20.45 -35.13 12.07
C SER A 104 21.19 -35.96 11.01
N LEU A 105 20.76 -35.91 9.74
CA LEU A 105 21.48 -36.58 8.64
C LEU A 105 22.87 -35.95 8.45
N VAL A 106 22.96 -34.62 8.49
CA VAL A 106 24.23 -33.87 8.41
C VAL A 106 25.13 -34.22 9.60
N ALA A 107 24.58 -34.24 10.81
CA ALA A 107 25.31 -34.61 12.02
C ALA A 107 25.87 -36.03 11.92
N GLN A 108 25.03 -37.01 11.57
CA GLN A 108 25.42 -38.41 11.39
C GLN A 108 26.54 -38.58 10.36
N LYS A 109 26.42 -37.91 9.21
CA LYS A 109 27.41 -37.99 8.12
C LYS A 109 28.72 -37.27 8.42
N SER A 110 28.67 -36.28 9.31
CA SER A 110 29.83 -35.53 9.78
C SER A 110 30.49 -36.13 11.03
N GLY A 111 29.98 -37.25 11.54
CA GLY A 111 30.47 -37.89 12.77
C GLY A 111 30.12 -37.16 14.06
N ARG A 112 29.10 -36.28 14.03
CA ARG A 112 28.59 -35.55 15.20
C ARG A 112 27.48 -36.34 15.88
N GLN A 113 27.40 -36.25 17.20
CA GLN A 113 26.33 -36.87 18.00
C GLN A 113 25.32 -35.86 18.55
N ASP A 114 25.60 -34.56 18.39
CA ASP A 114 24.80 -33.48 18.94
C ASP A 114 23.56 -33.20 18.08
N ASP A 115 22.43 -32.93 18.75
CA ASP A 115 21.21 -32.47 18.10
C ASP A 115 21.33 -30.98 17.75
N ILE A 116 20.64 -30.56 16.68
CA ILE A 116 20.58 -29.16 16.29
C ILE A 116 19.94 -28.29 17.38
N ASP A 117 19.09 -28.88 18.23
CA ASP A 117 18.59 -28.23 19.44
C ASP A 117 19.70 -27.64 20.29
N ILE A 118 20.83 -28.33 20.46
CA ILE A 118 21.95 -27.90 21.32
C ILE A 118 22.59 -26.62 20.77
N VAL A 119 22.58 -26.44 19.45
CA VAL A 119 23.10 -25.23 18.79
C VAL A 119 22.21 -24.02 19.10
N PHE A 120 20.90 -24.22 19.21
CA PHE A 120 19.91 -23.16 19.40
C PHE A 120 19.32 -23.09 20.82
N ASP A 121 19.80 -23.93 21.76
CA ASP A 121 19.29 -23.93 23.12
C ASP A 121 19.78 -22.67 23.87
N SER A 122 18.80 -21.83 24.19
CA SER A 122 18.91 -20.44 24.66
C SER A 122 19.74 -20.21 25.92
N SER A 123 20.23 -21.28 26.58
CA SER A 123 20.94 -21.21 27.86
C SER A 123 22.47 -21.23 27.74
N GLN A 124 23.05 -21.55 26.57
CA GLN A 124 24.51 -21.56 26.37
C GLN A 124 25.04 -20.61 25.29
N ASN A 125 24.23 -20.21 24.31
CA ASN A 125 24.71 -19.42 23.15
C ASN A 125 24.22 -17.97 23.10
N ILE A 126 23.44 -17.52 24.07
CA ILE A 126 23.35 -16.08 24.34
C ILE A 126 24.56 -15.74 25.21
N HIS A 127 25.75 -15.62 24.59
CA HIS A 127 26.60 -14.54 25.05
C HIS A 127 25.69 -13.33 25.04
N SER A 128 25.47 -12.72 26.21
CA SER A 128 24.86 -11.40 26.26
C SER A 128 25.57 -10.63 25.17
N ILE A 129 24.85 -10.26 24.11
CA ILE A 129 25.34 -9.22 23.23
C ILE A 129 25.45 -8.08 24.21
N ASP A 130 26.67 -7.82 24.69
CA ASP A 130 27.02 -6.55 25.26
C ASP A 130 26.67 -5.61 24.13
N ILE A 131 25.46 -5.04 24.21
CA ILE A 131 25.09 -3.89 23.41
C ILE A 131 26.25 -2.95 23.71
N PRO A 132 27.14 -2.69 22.74
CA PRO A 132 28.27 -1.81 22.96
C PRO A 132 27.72 -0.60 23.70
N SER A 133 28.35 -0.15 24.78
CA SER A 133 27.87 0.99 25.58
C SER A 133 27.49 2.19 24.70
N ASP A 134 28.08 2.28 23.53
CA ASP A 134 27.86 3.33 22.54
C ASP A 134 26.56 3.19 21.72
N LEU A 135 25.97 1.99 21.63
CA LEU A 135 24.62 1.74 21.10
C LEU A 135 23.53 2.11 22.12
N SER A 136 23.88 2.25 23.41
CA SER A 136 22.93 2.76 24.41
C SER A 136 22.45 4.17 24.10
N ASN A 137 23.24 4.97 23.37
CA ASN A 137 22.84 6.30 22.90
C ASN A 137 21.86 6.25 21.71
N ILE A 138 21.86 5.15 20.96
CA ILE A 138 20.97 4.97 19.79
C ILE A 138 19.60 4.47 20.22
N VAL A 139 19.52 3.63 21.27
CA VAL A 139 18.25 3.04 21.73
C VAL A 139 17.18 4.10 22.01
N PRO A 140 17.43 5.17 22.79
CA PRO A 140 16.44 6.22 23.02
C PRO A 140 16.01 6.95 21.74
N LEU A 141 16.92 7.17 20.80
CA LEU A 141 16.62 7.81 19.51
C LEU A 141 15.75 6.90 18.64
N ALA A 142 16.09 5.61 18.59
CA ALA A 142 15.34 4.61 17.84
C ALA A 142 13.95 4.40 18.45
N GLU A 143 13.82 4.36 19.77
CA GLU A 143 12.53 4.25 20.46
C GLU A 143 11.61 5.45 20.16
N GLN A 144 12.17 6.66 20.03
CA GLN A 144 11.41 7.85 19.64
C GLN A 144 10.97 7.82 18.16
N LEU A 145 11.83 7.34 17.25
CA LEU A 145 11.57 7.37 15.81
C LEU A 145 10.76 6.17 15.30
N ASN A 146 10.94 4.99 15.90
CA ASN A 146 10.37 3.73 15.43
C ASN A 146 8.84 3.72 15.30
N PRO A 147 8.05 4.33 16.21
CA PRO A 147 6.59 4.42 16.05
C PRO A 147 6.15 5.08 14.74
N TYR A 148 6.96 5.98 14.19
CA TYR A 148 6.66 6.76 13.00
C TYR A 148 7.39 6.27 11.75
N ALA A 149 8.24 5.25 11.84
CA ALA A 149 9.08 4.78 10.74
C ALA A 149 8.30 4.36 9.47
N THR A 150 7.02 4.01 9.64
CA THR A 150 6.10 3.65 8.55
C THR A 150 5.10 4.75 8.20
N ALA A 151 5.05 5.87 8.92
CA ALA A 151 4.16 6.99 8.61
C ALA A 151 4.66 7.75 7.38
N SER A 152 3.86 7.79 6.32
CA SER A 152 4.23 8.41 5.03
C SER A 152 4.41 9.92 5.17
N ALA A 153 3.52 10.57 5.93
CA ALA A 153 3.60 11.97 6.35
C ALA A 153 4.97 12.32 6.95
N TRP A 154 5.38 11.58 7.98
CA TRP A 154 6.67 11.77 8.65
C TRP A 154 7.84 11.56 7.69
N ARG A 155 7.87 10.44 6.96
CA ARG A 155 8.96 10.13 6.03
C ARG A 155 9.10 11.20 4.95
N THR A 156 7.98 11.70 4.44
CA THR A 156 7.98 12.76 3.43
C THR A 156 8.50 14.07 3.99
N TYR A 157 8.10 14.45 5.20
CA TYR A 157 8.62 15.63 5.88
C TYR A 157 10.14 15.52 6.12
N LEU A 158 10.60 14.38 6.66
CA LEU A 158 12.02 14.10 6.88
C LEU A 158 12.83 14.20 5.57
N ASN A 159 12.33 13.61 4.48
CA ASN A 159 12.97 13.68 3.16
C ASN A 159 13.04 15.11 2.59
N GLN A 160 12.09 15.98 2.91
CA GLN A 160 12.10 17.38 2.47
C GLN A 160 13.15 18.20 3.23
N GLN A 161 13.33 17.94 4.53
CA GLN A 161 14.32 18.66 5.36
C GLN A 161 15.76 18.17 5.14
N THR A 162 15.94 16.92 4.71
CA THR A 162 17.26 16.30 4.49
C THR A 162 17.83 16.48 3.08
N ARG A 163 17.01 16.92 2.11
CA ARG A 163 17.51 17.22 0.76
C ARG A 163 18.32 18.52 0.75
N PRO A 164 19.54 18.54 0.18
CA PRO A 164 20.25 19.78 -0.07
C PRO A 164 19.38 20.64 -1.00
N LYS A 165 19.18 21.91 -0.65
CA LYS A 165 18.41 22.88 -1.45
C LYS A 165 19.07 23.02 -2.82
N SER A 166 18.71 22.19 -3.79
CA SER A 166 19.09 22.40 -5.18
C SER A 166 18.25 23.56 -5.70
N ASN A 167 18.92 24.67 -6.01
CA ASN A 167 18.31 25.72 -6.82
C ASN A 167 17.77 25.11 -8.10
N ASN A 168 16.52 25.43 -8.43
CA ASN A 168 15.76 25.11 -9.65
C ASN A 168 14.94 23.80 -9.62
N ARG A 169 13.70 23.91 -9.11
CA ARG A 169 12.48 23.77 -9.93
C ARG A 169 11.24 24.20 -9.14
N SER A 170 10.61 25.26 -9.65
CA SER A 170 9.27 25.71 -9.31
C SER A 170 8.25 24.62 -9.64
N VAL A 171 7.72 23.94 -8.62
CA VAL A 171 6.34 23.47 -8.60
C VAL A 171 5.79 23.93 -7.25
N GLY A 172 4.75 24.76 -7.28
CA GLY A 172 4.26 25.51 -6.13
C GLY A 172 3.97 24.61 -4.93
N ARG A 173 4.79 24.74 -3.88
CA ARG A 173 4.47 24.32 -2.53
C ARG A 173 4.89 25.44 -1.61
N ARG A 174 3.91 26.05 -0.94
CA ARG A 174 4.17 27.00 0.14
C ARG A 174 4.95 26.28 1.22
N SER A 175 6.05 26.90 1.63
CA SER A 175 6.81 26.48 2.79
C SER A 175 5.90 26.59 4.02
N LEU A 176 5.79 25.51 4.81
CA LEU A 176 5.10 25.44 6.11
C LEU A 176 5.69 26.38 7.19
N LYS A 177 6.47 27.41 6.82
CA LYS A 177 7.21 28.29 7.75
C LYS A 177 6.66 29.71 7.92
N GLU A 178 5.62 30.14 7.22
CA GLU A 178 5.04 31.47 7.46
C GLU A 178 3.51 31.40 7.37
N PRO A 179 2.76 31.88 8.39
CA PRO A 179 2.85 33.30 8.80
C PRO A 179 2.77 33.55 10.32
N ILE A 180 3.49 34.56 10.80
CA ILE A 180 3.07 35.64 11.72
C ILE A 180 4.29 36.58 11.82
N GLU A 181 4.07 37.88 11.65
CA GLU A 181 5.06 38.98 11.59
C GLU A 181 5.73 39.25 10.23
N ARG A 182 5.14 40.18 9.46
CA ARG A 182 5.88 41.04 8.54
C ARG A 182 5.52 42.50 8.76
N HIS A 183 6.30 43.17 9.59
CA HIS A 183 6.51 44.62 9.53
C HIS A 183 8.01 44.88 9.75
N LEU A 184 8.62 45.62 8.80
CA LEU A 184 9.96 46.26 8.87
C LEU A 184 11.14 45.24 8.83
N SER A 185 12.23 45.37 8.07
CA SER A 185 12.79 46.37 7.16
C SER A 185 13.92 45.73 6.32
N GLU A 186 14.20 46.39 5.18
CA GLU A 186 15.48 46.69 4.51
C GLU A 186 16.59 45.66 4.22
N GLU A 187 17.11 45.85 3.01
CA GLU A 187 18.24 45.28 2.27
C GLU A 187 19.59 45.34 3.01
N ILE A 188 20.44 44.33 2.80
CA ILE A 188 21.91 44.48 2.61
C ILE A 188 22.43 43.34 1.71
N ASP A 189 23.07 43.72 0.59
CA ASP A 189 24.00 42.92 -0.23
C ASP A 189 25.29 42.59 0.54
N ASP A 190 25.91 41.40 0.36
CA ASP A 190 27.32 41.34 -0.09
C ASP A 190 27.78 39.93 -0.48
N ASP A 191 28.68 39.92 -1.46
CA ASP A 191 29.48 38.84 -2.03
C ASP A 191 30.38 38.13 -1.00
N THR A 192 30.61 36.81 -1.16
CA THR A 192 31.99 36.26 -1.25
C THR A 192 32.07 34.77 -1.64
N ARG A 193 32.35 34.58 -2.93
CA ARG A 193 33.46 33.81 -3.53
C ARG A 193 34.12 32.63 -2.78
N SER A 194 34.08 31.51 -3.50
CA SER A 194 34.81 30.24 -3.42
C SER A 194 36.30 30.32 -3.02
N GLN A 195 36.74 29.30 -2.26
CA GLN A 195 38.12 28.79 -2.35
C GLN A 195 38.17 27.28 -2.08
N GLU A 196 38.47 26.53 -3.14
CA GLU A 196 38.92 25.15 -3.11
C GLU A 196 40.32 25.08 -2.50
N HIS A 197 40.54 24.14 -1.57
CA HIS A 197 41.87 23.74 -1.17
C HIS A 197 42.04 22.23 -1.37
N VAL A 198 42.79 21.92 -2.42
CA VAL A 198 43.38 20.61 -2.73
C VAL A 198 44.50 20.34 -1.74
N LEU A 199 44.44 19.24 -0.98
CA LEU A 199 45.61 18.61 -0.37
C LEU A 199 45.51 17.08 -0.46
N SER A 200 46.21 16.57 -1.46
CA SER A 200 47.06 15.38 -1.51
C SER A 200 46.77 14.20 -0.57
N ALA A 201 46.31 13.11 -1.18
CA ALA A 201 46.45 11.75 -0.67
C ALA A 201 47.92 11.31 -0.75
N ASP A 202 48.53 11.02 0.39
CA ASP A 202 49.40 9.85 0.56
C ASP A 202 49.79 9.71 2.04
N GLN A 203 49.73 8.47 2.52
CA GLN A 203 50.09 7.93 3.84
C GLN A 203 48.91 7.59 4.77
N ILE A 204 49.02 6.38 5.33
CA ILE A 204 48.19 5.70 6.36
C ILE A 204 47.17 4.69 5.79
N SER A 205 47.70 3.61 5.19
CA SER A 205 47.07 2.29 5.18
C SER A 205 47.42 1.59 6.51
N ASP A 206 46.48 0.83 7.08
CA ASP A 206 46.52 0.07 8.35
C ASP A 206 46.05 0.74 9.66
N LYS A 207 45.55 1.99 9.64
CA LYS A 207 44.67 2.52 10.71
C LYS A 207 43.23 2.78 10.27
N SER A 208 42.94 2.65 8.97
CA SER A 208 41.70 3.17 8.37
C SER A 208 40.44 2.37 8.72
N GLU A 209 40.51 1.08 9.05
CA GLU A 209 39.29 0.27 9.36
C GLU A 209 38.69 0.56 10.74
N LYS A 210 39.52 0.87 11.75
CA LYS A 210 39.01 1.29 13.06
C LYS A 210 38.47 2.71 13.02
N THR A 211 39.18 3.61 12.33
CA THR A 211 38.75 5.00 12.20
C THR A 211 37.47 5.10 11.36
N THR A 212 37.34 4.40 10.23
CA THR A 212 36.10 4.41 9.41
C THR A 212 34.89 3.87 10.16
N ASN A 213 35.02 2.83 10.97
CA ASN A 213 33.89 2.34 11.78
C ASN A 213 33.47 3.33 12.88
N GLU A 214 34.39 4.08 13.47
CA GLU A 214 34.07 5.18 14.41
C GLU A 214 33.48 6.40 13.68
N THR A 215 34.02 6.81 12.53
CA THR A 215 33.44 7.94 11.76
C THR A 215 32.04 7.61 11.26
N VAL A 216 31.81 6.42 10.71
CA VAL A 216 30.48 5.96 10.25
C VAL A 216 29.49 5.89 11.40
N LYS A 217 29.95 5.48 12.60
CA LYS A 217 29.10 5.44 13.80
C LYS A 217 28.74 6.83 14.31
N ILE A 218 29.68 7.77 14.32
CA ILE A 218 29.43 9.19 14.64
C ILE A 218 28.46 9.80 13.64
N GLU A 219 28.60 9.47 12.36
CA GLU A 219 27.71 9.92 11.28
C GLU A 219 26.29 9.35 11.46
N CYS A 220 26.14 8.06 11.77
CA CYS A 220 24.84 7.44 12.06
C CYS A 220 24.14 8.05 13.27
N ILE A 221 24.86 8.29 14.38
CA ILE A 221 24.29 8.94 15.57
C ILE A 221 23.85 10.36 15.22
N SER A 222 24.70 11.12 14.52
CA SER A 222 24.35 12.47 14.07
C SER A 222 23.13 12.50 13.14
N ILE A 223 22.98 11.52 12.25
CA ILE A 223 21.79 11.37 11.39
C ILE A 223 20.54 11.11 12.25
N LEU A 224 20.63 10.23 13.25
CA LEU A 224 19.50 9.91 14.13
C LEU A 224 19.12 11.10 15.03
N GLU A 225 20.11 11.81 15.58
CA GLU A 225 19.89 13.05 16.34
C GLU A 225 19.22 14.12 15.47
N GLN A 226 19.68 14.28 14.23
CA GLN A 226 19.07 15.21 13.28
C GLN A 226 17.64 14.77 12.91
N ALA A 227 17.38 13.47 12.78
CA ALA A 227 16.04 12.94 12.55
C ALA A 227 15.11 13.20 13.75
N VAL A 228 15.58 13.01 14.99
CA VAL A 228 14.81 13.34 16.21
C VAL A 228 14.51 14.84 16.28
N LYS A 229 15.50 15.69 15.97
CA LYS A 229 15.26 17.14 15.91
C LYS A 229 14.21 17.50 14.84
N THR A 230 14.29 16.84 13.69
CA THR A 230 13.30 17.02 12.61
C THR A 230 11.90 16.53 13.04
N LEU A 231 11.82 15.48 13.86
CA LEU A 231 10.57 14.99 14.43
C LEU A 231 9.97 16.02 15.40
N GLN A 232 10.79 16.63 16.25
CA GLN A 232 10.35 17.70 17.15
C GLN A 232 9.81 18.91 16.36
N ASP A 233 10.43 19.28 15.24
CA ASP A 233 9.92 20.33 14.36
C ASP A 233 8.55 19.94 13.76
N PHE A 234 8.39 18.69 13.34
CA PHE A 234 7.12 18.16 12.83
C PHE A 234 6.02 18.13 13.91
N GLU A 235 6.36 17.72 15.13
CA GLU A 235 5.47 17.75 16.30
C GLU A 235 5.00 19.18 16.61
N GLN A 236 5.88 20.18 16.50
CA GLN A 236 5.50 21.57 16.70
C GLN A 236 4.51 22.05 15.63
N ILE A 237 4.68 21.67 14.37
CA ILE A 237 3.73 21.99 13.29
C ILE A 237 2.37 21.34 13.56
N LEU A 238 2.37 20.04 13.90
CA LEU A 238 1.14 19.33 14.27
C LEU A 238 0.44 20.01 15.44
N LYS A 239 1.20 20.38 16.47
CA LYS A 239 0.68 21.07 17.64
C LYS A 239 0.10 22.44 17.30
N LEU A 240 0.78 23.23 16.46
CA LEU A 240 0.26 24.52 16.00
C LEU A 240 -1.10 24.36 15.32
N ILE A 241 -1.22 23.37 14.41
CA ILE A 241 -2.48 23.05 13.73
C ILE A 241 -3.55 22.62 14.73
N CYS A 242 -3.20 21.76 15.69
CA CYS A 242 -4.12 21.37 16.76
C CYS A 242 -4.52 22.55 17.67
N ASP A 243 -3.61 23.47 17.98
CA ASP A 243 -3.84 24.61 18.87
C ASP A 243 -4.69 25.70 18.19
N SER A 244 -4.58 25.87 16.87
CA SER A 244 -5.55 26.62 16.06
C SER A 244 -6.94 25.98 16.02
N GLY A 245 -7.06 24.77 16.59
CA GLY A 245 -8.32 24.10 16.84
C GLY A 245 -9.05 23.75 15.56
N ARG A 246 -10.30 24.16 15.50
CA ARG A 246 -11.24 23.82 14.43
C ARG A 246 -11.25 24.81 13.26
N GLN A 247 -10.50 25.91 13.39
CA GLN A 247 -10.46 27.03 12.45
C GLN A 247 -9.31 26.93 11.44
N VAL A 248 -8.76 25.72 11.26
CA VAL A 248 -7.69 25.47 10.30
C VAL A 248 -8.31 25.18 8.92
N PRO A 249 -7.85 25.84 7.85
CA PRO A 249 -8.19 25.47 6.48
C PRO A 249 -7.83 24.01 6.13
N ILE A 250 -8.52 23.44 5.15
CA ILE A 250 -8.26 22.07 4.69
C ILE A 250 -6.84 21.94 4.12
N ASP A 251 -6.33 22.94 3.39
CA ASP A 251 -4.98 22.88 2.79
C ASP A 251 -3.87 22.68 3.83
N ASP A 252 -3.93 23.39 4.95
CA ASP A 252 -2.97 23.25 6.06
C ASP A 252 -3.01 21.84 6.68
N ILE A 253 -4.21 21.24 6.79
CA ILE A 253 -4.37 19.86 7.27
C ILE A 253 -3.80 18.87 6.24
N LEU A 254 -4.11 19.05 4.95
CA LEU A 254 -3.65 18.17 3.88
C LEU A 254 -2.14 18.28 3.62
N CYS A 255 -1.52 19.43 3.92
CA CYS A 255 -0.07 19.58 3.84
C CYS A 255 0.68 18.58 4.74
N LEU A 256 0.05 18.09 5.80
CA LEU A 256 0.60 17.04 6.66
C LEU A 256 0.55 15.67 5.99
N PHE A 257 -0.40 15.44 5.08
CA PHE A 257 -0.67 14.16 4.43
C PHE A 257 -0.41 14.27 2.92
N PRO A 258 0.85 14.21 2.49
CA PRO A 258 1.22 14.38 1.09
C PRO A 258 0.68 13.26 0.19
N ASP A 259 0.33 12.12 0.77
CA ASP A 259 -0.35 11.01 0.13
C ASP A 259 -1.70 10.79 0.84
N ILE A 260 -2.77 11.26 0.19
CA ILE A 260 -4.12 11.22 0.76
C ILE A 260 -4.65 9.79 0.92
N ASP A 261 -4.19 8.84 0.10
CA ASP A 261 -4.65 7.45 0.17
C ASP A 261 -4.17 6.76 1.45
N HIS A 262 -3.03 7.20 1.98
CA HIS A 262 -2.42 6.72 3.22
C HIS A 262 -2.72 7.58 4.45
N ALA A 263 -3.37 8.74 4.28
CA ALA A 263 -3.61 9.72 5.34
C ALA A 263 -4.27 9.14 6.59
N GLU A 264 -5.30 8.28 6.44
CA GLU A 264 -5.97 7.66 7.59
C GLU A 264 -5.04 6.74 8.41
N ASN A 265 -4.10 6.06 7.75
CA ASN A 265 -3.13 5.21 8.43
C ASN A 265 -2.06 6.07 9.12
N ASP A 266 -1.63 7.16 8.48
CA ASP A 266 -0.72 8.12 9.09
C ASP A 266 -1.36 8.77 10.32
N ILE A 267 -2.63 9.19 10.26
CA ILE A 267 -3.36 9.72 11.42
C ILE A 267 -3.33 8.71 12.58
N LYS A 268 -3.56 7.40 12.32
CA LYS A 268 -3.49 6.36 13.35
C LYS A 268 -2.11 6.25 14.00
N LEU A 269 -1.04 6.33 13.21
CA LEU A 269 0.34 6.30 13.72
C LEU A 269 0.69 7.57 14.51
N LEU A 270 0.08 8.70 14.15
CA LEU A 270 0.28 10.00 14.78
C LEU A 270 -0.65 10.28 15.97
N ILE A 271 -1.56 9.36 16.33
CA ILE A 271 -2.46 9.51 17.49
C ILE A 271 -1.73 9.97 18.77
N PRO A 272 -0.54 9.44 19.14
CA PRO A 272 0.17 9.88 20.34
C PRO A 272 0.54 11.38 20.34
N LEU A 273 0.60 12.00 19.17
CA LEU A 273 0.99 13.39 18.95
C LEU A 273 -0.21 14.33 18.76
N LEU A 274 -1.41 13.79 18.55
CA LEU A 274 -2.61 14.56 18.21
C LEU A 274 -3.53 14.71 19.42
N ASN A 275 -4.17 15.88 19.54
CA ASN A 275 -5.21 16.09 20.54
C ASN A 275 -6.45 15.23 20.20
N GLN A 276 -6.93 14.44 21.17
CA GLN A 276 -8.10 13.56 20.99
C GLN A 276 -9.35 14.30 20.50
N ASP A 277 -9.53 15.57 20.88
CA ASP A 277 -10.70 16.36 20.50
C ASP A 277 -10.74 16.73 19.01
N ILE A 278 -9.59 16.66 18.33
CA ILE A 278 -9.40 17.08 16.94
C ILE A 278 -9.23 15.87 16.01
N LEU A 279 -8.94 14.68 16.55
CA LEU A 279 -8.83 13.44 15.77
C LEU A 279 -10.02 13.20 14.82
N PRO A 280 -11.30 13.34 15.25
CA PRO A 280 -12.42 13.13 14.34
C PRO A 280 -12.42 14.08 13.15
N LEU A 281 -11.98 15.33 13.35
CA LEU A 281 -11.87 16.34 12.30
C LEU A 281 -10.85 15.92 11.25
N PHE A 282 -9.67 15.47 11.68
CA PHE A 282 -8.62 15.00 10.77
C PHE A 282 -9.07 13.78 9.96
N PHE A 283 -9.70 12.80 10.61
CA PHE A 283 -10.24 11.64 9.90
C PHE A 283 -11.30 12.04 8.88
N SER A 284 -12.29 12.87 9.26
CA SER A 284 -13.33 13.29 8.31
C SER A 284 -12.78 14.13 7.15
N VAL A 285 -11.80 15.01 7.38
CA VAL A 285 -11.15 15.78 6.30
C VAL A 285 -10.40 14.85 5.36
N ALA A 286 -9.60 13.91 5.89
CA ALA A 286 -8.86 12.95 5.09
C ALA A 286 -9.79 12.05 4.27
N SER A 287 -10.81 11.46 4.90
CA SER A 287 -11.79 10.59 4.24
C SER A 287 -12.61 11.35 3.19
N PHE A 288 -13.04 12.59 3.50
CA PHE A 288 -13.72 13.43 2.51
C PHE A 288 -12.81 13.72 1.32
N TRP A 289 -11.58 14.18 1.57
CA TRP A 289 -10.68 14.60 0.50
C TRP A 289 -10.26 13.45 -0.41
N LYS A 290 -10.13 12.25 0.15
CA LYS A 290 -9.86 11.03 -0.61
C LYS A 290 -10.93 10.73 -1.67
N ASP A 291 -12.21 11.00 -1.38
CA ASP A 291 -13.34 10.69 -2.27
C ASP A 291 -14.08 11.95 -2.78
N HIS A 292 -13.49 13.15 -2.63
CA HIS A 292 -14.20 14.43 -2.83
C HIS A 292 -14.74 14.60 -4.25
N ILE A 293 -14.01 14.12 -5.26
CA ILE A 293 -14.42 14.17 -6.66
C ILE A 293 -15.69 13.35 -6.87
N ARG A 294 -15.72 12.11 -6.36
CA ARG A 294 -16.87 11.23 -6.45
C ARG A 294 -18.05 11.79 -5.66
N ILE A 295 -17.83 12.28 -4.44
CA ILE A 295 -18.88 12.92 -3.63
C ILE A 295 -19.49 14.11 -4.38
N ARG A 296 -18.67 14.93 -5.03
CA ARG A 296 -19.13 16.06 -5.86
C ARG A 296 -19.97 15.59 -7.04
N TYR A 297 -19.58 14.49 -7.71
CA TYR A 297 -20.37 13.90 -8.78
C TYR A 297 -21.69 13.32 -8.26
N ILE A 298 -21.69 12.60 -7.14
CA ILE A 298 -22.91 12.10 -6.48
C ILE A 298 -23.87 13.26 -6.20
N CYS A 299 -23.40 14.33 -5.56
CA CYS A 299 -24.22 15.50 -5.27
C CYS A 299 -24.78 16.12 -6.55
N THR A 300 -23.95 16.24 -7.60
CA THR A 300 -24.37 16.78 -8.90
C THR A 300 -25.43 15.88 -9.54
N GLY A 301 -25.26 14.56 -9.51
CA GLY A 301 -26.20 13.60 -10.06
C GLY A 301 -27.54 13.61 -9.34
N ILE A 302 -27.55 13.71 -8.01
CA ILE A 302 -28.78 13.86 -7.22
C ILE A 302 -29.49 15.17 -7.57
N MET A 303 -28.77 16.28 -7.68
CA MET A 303 -29.34 17.57 -8.10
C MET A 303 -29.97 17.48 -9.49
N ASN A 304 -29.25 16.91 -10.46
CA ASN A 304 -29.74 16.75 -11.83
C ASN A 304 -31.01 15.87 -11.87
N LEU A 305 -31.00 14.77 -11.12
CA LEU A 305 -32.15 13.89 -10.99
C LEU A 305 -33.35 14.64 -10.39
N THR A 306 -33.17 15.44 -9.34
CA THR A 306 -34.25 16.25 -8.75
C THR A 306 -34.83 17.30 -9.70
N GLY A 307 -34.09 17.70 -10.74
CA GLY A 307 -34.61 18.53 -11.83
C GLY A 307 -35.57 17.77 -12.76
N LYS A 308 -35.42 16.44 -12.85
CA LYS A 308 -36.24 15.56 -13.71
C LYS A 308 -37.42 14.93 -12.96
N ILE A 309 -37.26 14.64 -11.68
CA ILE A 309 -38.30 14.04 -10.82
C ILE A 309 -38.68 14.96 -9.67
N SER A 310 -39.97 14.97 -9.29
CA SER A 310 -40.41 15.66 -8.08
C SER A 310 -39.85 14.97 -6.82
N ALA A 311 -38.76 15.52 -6.28
CA ALA A 311 -38.05 15.01 -5.14
C ALA A 311 -37.89 16.08 -4.04
N ASN A 312 -38.05 15.68 -2.78
CA ASN A 312 -37.83 16.55 -1.63
C ASN A 312 -36.40 16.35 -1.11
N ILE A 313 -35.45 17.03 -1.73
CA ILE A 313 -34.02 16.98 -1.38
C ILE A 313 -33.52 18.42 -1.16
N ASP A 314 -32.72 18.63 -0.11
CA ASP A 314 -32.14 19.94 0.20
C ASP A 314 -31.01 20.28 -0.78
N LEU A 315 -31.34 21.03 -1.83
CA LEU A 315 -30.39 21.48 -2.84
C LEU A 315 -29.34 22.45 -2.30
N ASN A 316 -29.67 23.21 -1.25
CA ASN A 316 -28.70 24.12 -0.62
C ASN A 316 -27.63 23.30 0.11
N PHE A 317 -28.04 22.23 0.78
CA PHE A 317 -27.10 21.30 1.41
C PHE A 317 -26.19 20.62 0.38
N LEU A 318 -26.73 20.11 -0.73
CA LEU A 318 -25.91 19.52 -1.80
C LEU A 318 -24.90 20.52 -2.39
N ASN A 319 -25.32 21.78 -2.58
CA ASN A 319 -24.40 22.84 -3.02
C ASN A 319 -23.31 23.13 -1.98
N SER A 320 -23.65 23.11 -0.69
CA SER A 320 -22.66 23.32 0.38
C SER A 320 -21.55 22.26 0.36
N ILE A 321 -21.89 20.99 0.13
CA ILE A 321 -20.92 19.90 -0.02
C ILE A 321 -20.03 20.13 -1.25
N ARG A 322 -20.63 20.48 -2.40
CA ARG A 322 -19.89 20.72 -3.66
C ARG A 322 -18.97 21.94 -3.61
N SER A 323 -19.25 22.90 -2.74
CA SER A 323 -18.45 24.10 -2.56
C SER A 323 -17.25 23.92 -1.63
N ILE A 324 -17.12 22.77 -0.96
CA ILE A 324 -15.94 22.49 -0.13
C ILE A 324 -14.71 22.46 -1.02
N ASP A 325 -13.74 23.30 -0.67
CA ASP A 325 -12.46 23.45 -1.35
C ASP A 325 -11.31 23.53 -0.34
N GLU A 326 -10.08 23.65 -0.83
CA GLU A 326 -8.86 23.68 -0.01
C GLU A 326 -8.84 24.81 1.03
N LYS A 327 -9.58 25.89 0.77
CA LYS A 327 -9.66 27.06 1.65
C LYS A 327 -10.78 26.97 2.68
N THR A 328 -11.64 25.97 2.53
CA THR A 328 -12.73 25.72 3.46
C THR A 328 -12.15 25.32 4.81
N LEU A 329 -12.76 25.80 5.90
CA LEU A 329 -12.33 25.43 7.24
C LEU A 329 -12.61 23.94 7.51
N GLY A 330 -11.68 23.26 8.18
CA GLY A 330 -11.78 21.84 8.53
C GLY A 330 -13.05 21.52 9.31
N GLU A 331 -13.55 22.42 10.16
CA GLU A 331 -14.80 22.23 10.90
C GLU A 331 -16.05 22.27 10.02
N ILE A 332 -16.04 23.14 9.01
CA ILE A 332 -17.11 23.20 8.02
C ILE A 332 -17.11 21.91 7.21
N CYS A 333 -15.93 21.43 6.78
CA CYS A 333 -15.80 20.14 6.11
C CYS A 333 -16.29 18.99 6.99
N PHE A 334 -15.82 18.89 8.23
CA PHE A 334 -16.21 17.86 9.20
C PHE A 334 -17.73 17.82 9.38
N SER A 335 -18.34 18.94 9.74
CA SER A 335 -19.78 19.01 10.03
C SER A 335 -20.65 18.76 8.79
N THR A 336 -20.20 19.21 7.62
CA THR A 336 -20.92 19.01 6.35
C THR A 336 -20.79 17.56 5.87
N TYR A 337 -19.59 16.98 5.97
CA TYR A 337 -19.34 15.61 5.56
C TYR A 337 -20.04 14.60 6.48
N GLU A 338 -20.02 14.78 7.80
CA GLU A 338 -20.76 13.89 8.71
C GLU A 338 -22.27 13.91 8.42
N LYS A 339 -22.84 15.07 8.14
CA LYS A 339 -24.24 15.17 7.67
C LYS A 339 -24.46 14.45 6.34
N TYR A 340 -23.53 14.56 5.39
CA TYR A 340 -23.61 13.86 4.11
C TYR A 340 -23.65 12.34 4.33
N ARG A 341 -22.77 11.84 5.21
CA ARG A 341 -22.71 10.42 5.55
C ARG A 341 -24.00 9.93 6.17
N GLU A 342 -24.60 10.70 7.07
CA GLU A 342 -25.86 10.34 7.72
C GLU A 342 -27.07 10.38 6.78
N GLN A 343 -27.12 11.35 5.86
CA GLN A 343 -28.25 11.51 4.96
C GLN A 343 -28.18 10.60 3.74
N PHE A 344 -26.98 10.29 3.24
CA PHE A 344 -26.80 9.58 1.99
C PHE A 344 -26.04 8.26 2.18
N GLU A 345 -24.79 8.31 2.64
CA GLU A 345 -23.90 7.13 2.66
C GLU A 345 -24.40 5.99 3.54
N LYS A 346 -24.89 6.28 4.76
CA LYS A 346 -25.40 5.28 5.70
C LYS A 346 -26.78 4.72 5.31
N LYS A 347 -27.53 5.45 4.47
CA LYS A 347 -28.91 5.11 4.08
C LYS A 347 -29.02 4.49 2.69
N CYS A 348 -27.93 4.51 1.93
CA CYS A 348 -27.89 4.08 0.54
C CYS A 348 -26.82 3.02 0.34
N SER A 349 -27.15 1.95 -0.38
CA SER A 349 -26.12 0.98 -0.78
C SER A 349 -25.13 1.60 -1.78
N ALA A 350 -23.97 0.97 -1.96
CA ALA A 350 -22.90 1.49 -2.83
C ALA A 350 -23.34 1.66 -4.29
N ASN A 351 -24.24 0.82 -4.78
CA ASN A 351 -24.63 0.76 -6.20
C ASN A 351 -25.41 2.02 -6.66
N PRO A 352 -26.51 2.45 -5.98
CA PRO A 352 -27.16 3.71 -6.30
C PRO A 352 -26.24 4.92 -6.17
N LEU A 353 -25.34 4.95 -5.18
CA LEU A 353 -24.34 6.03 -5.07
C LEU A 353 -23.42 6.07 -6.29
N THR A 354 -22.95 4.91 -6.77
CA THR A 354 -22.16 4.82 -8.00
C THR A 354 -22.96 5.28 -9.22
N LEU A 355 -24.24 4.92 -9.34
CA LEU A 355 -25.09 5.44 -10.41
C LEU A 355 -25.23 6.96 -10.33
N PHE A 356 -25.46 7.54 -9.15
CA PHE A 356 -25.55 9.00 -8.99
C PHE A 356 -24.24 9.68 -9.33
N SER A 357 -23.10 9.05 -9.04
CA SER A 357 -21.80 9.54 -9.50
C SER A 357 -21.75 9.61 -11.03
N TYR A 358 -22.11 8.53 -11.75
CA TYR A 358 -22.15 8.53 -13.21
C TYR A 358 -23.15 9.55 -13.77
N TYR A 359 -24.33 9.66 -13.14
CA TYR A 359 -25.35 10.63 -13.52
C TYR A 359 -24.86 12.08 -13.40
N GLY A 360 -23.98 12.34 -12.43
CA GLY A 360 -23.35 13.64 -12.24
C GLY A 360 -22.13 13.89 -13.13
N SER A 361 -21.29 12.88 -13.38
CA SER A 361 -20.09 13.02 -14.21
C SER A 361 -20.39 13.05 -15.71
N SER A 362 -21.47 12.38 -16.14
CA SER A 362 -21.82 12.15 -17.53
C SER A 362 -23.21 12.70 -17.87
N TRP A 363 -23.56 13.88 -17.32
CA TRP A 363 -24.90 14.47 -17.45
C TRP A 363 -25.39 14.57 -18.89
N ASP A 364 -24.53 14.99 -19.83
CA ASP A 364 -24.91 15.14 -21.24
C ASP A 364 -25.37 13.82 -21.87
N LEU A 365 -24.76 12.70 -21.46
CA LEU A 365 -25.21 11.36 -21.88
C LEU A 365 -26.61 11.08 -21.33
N PHE A 366 -26.84 11.32 -20.04
CA PHE A 366 -28.14 11.06 -19.43
C PHE A 366 -29.24 11.97 -19.98
N ASP A 367 -28.94 13.24 -20.25
CA ASP A 367 -29.89 14.18 -20.87
C ASP A 367 -30.21 13.78 -22.32
N PHE A 368 -29.20 13.34 -23.08
CA PHE A 368 -29.40 12.76 -24.39
C PHE A 368 -30.29 11.51 -24.32
N LEU A 369 -29.98 10.56 -23.44
CA LEU A 369 -30.77 9.34 -23.28
C LEU A 369 -32.21 9.68 -22.91
N ASP A 370 -32.44 10.60 -21.98
CA ASP A 370 -33.78 11.06 -21.58
C ASP A 370 -34.58 11.69 -22.74
N SER A 371 -33.89 12.27 -23.73
CA SER A 371 -34.55 12.84 -24.92
C SER A 371 -35.09 11.79 -25.89
N LEU A 372 -34.60 10.55 -25.82
CA LEU A 372 -34.99 9.47 -26.72
C LEU A 372 -36.34 8.87 -26.33
N THR A 373 -37.20 8.70 -27.32
CA THR A 373 -38.44 7.92 -27.21
C THR A 373 -38.16 6.42 -27.32
N ALA A 374 -39.15 5.60 -26.96
CA ALA A 374 -39.05 4.15 -27.15
C ALA A 374 -38.87 3.77 -28.62
N ASP A 375 -39.50 4.53 -29.53
CA ASP A 375 -39.38 4.32 -30.97
C ASP A 375 -37.96 4.68 -31.46
N ASP A 376 -37.35 5.75 -30.93
CA ASP A 376 -35.97 6.11 -31.27
C ASP A 376 -34.97 5.01 -30.87
N VAL A 377 -35.14 4.44 -29.68
CA VAL A 377 -34.31 3.31 -29.21
C VAL A 377 -34.50 2.08 -30.09
N TYR A 378 -35.74 1.76 -30.46
CA TYR A 378 -36.04 0.64 -31.35
C TYR A 378 -35.41 0.84 -32.74
N ASN A 379 -35.57 2.03 -33.32
CA ASN A 379 -35.00 2.38 -34.62
C ASN A 379 -33.46 2.33 -34.61
N LEU A 380 -32.82 2.76 -33.52
CA LEU A 380 -31.37 2.67 -33.35
C LEU A 380 -30.90 1.21 -33.28
N GLN A 381 -31.66 0.32 -32.63
CA GLN A 381 -31.32 -1.10 -32.56
C GLN A 381 -31.53 -1.82 -33.90
N GLU A 382 -32.61 -1.51 -34.63
CA GLU A 382 -32.87 -2.05 -35.98
C GLU A 382 -31.82 -1.56 -36.98
N ALA A 383 -31.49 -0.27 -36.97
CA ALA A 383 -30.46 0.29 -37.85
C ALA A 383 -29.09 -0.37 -37.65
N VAL A 384 -28.78 -0.81 -36.43
CA VAL A 384 -27.55 -1.54 -36.11
C VAL A 384 -27.58 -2.99 -36.58
N ASN A 385 -28.75 -3.63 -36.57
CA ASN A 385 -28.90 -4.98 -37.13
C ASN A 385 -28.73 -4.98 -38.66
N ASP A 386 -29.07 -3.85 -39.31
CA ASP A 386 -28.98 -3.66 -40.76
C ASP A 386 -27.63 -3.08 -41.25
N TRP A 387 -26.73 -2.68 -40.33
CA TRP A 387 -25.48 -1.99 -40.67
C TRP A 387 -24.25 -2.92 -40.72
N ASP A 388 -23.58 -2.93 -41.87
CA ASP A 388 -22.23 -3.50 -42.06
C ASP A 388 -21.16 -2.61 -41.35
N GLU A 389 -20.82 -3.00 -40.12
CA GLU A 389 -19.57 -2.84 -39.32
C GLU A 389 -18.75 -1.53 -39.29
N THR A 390 -19.09 -0.45 -40.00
CA THR A 390 -18.03 0.52 -40.36
C THR A 390 -17.92 1.83 -39.58
N LEU A 391 -18.85 2.24 -38.69
CA LEU A 391 -18.75 3.56 -38.03
C LEU A 391 -19.14 3.66 -36.55
N LEU A 392 -19.94 2.75 -35.98
CA LEU A 392 -20.30 2.72 -34.56
C LEU A 392 -20.23 1.29 -34.03
N ASN A 393 -19.60 1.07 -32.87
CA ASN A 393 -19.56 -0.25 -32.24
C ASN A 393 -20.99 -0.64 -31.85
N THR A 394 -21.55 -1.65 -32.52
CA THR A 394 -22.84 -2.30 -32.21
C THR A 394 -23.08 -2.45 -30.71
N LYS A 395 -22.03 -2.81 -29.96
CA LYS A 395 -22.07 -2.93 -28.50
C LYS A 395 -22.48 -1.63 -27.80
N THR A 396 -21.93 -0.48 -28.21
CA THR A 396 -22.21 0.83 -27.59
C THR A 396 -23.70 1.20 -27.72
N ILE A 397 -24.34 0.86 -28.84
CA ILE A 397 -25.77 1.14 -29.04
C ILE A 397 -26.65 0.24 -28.17
N PHE A 398 -26.28 -1.04 -28.00
CA PHE A 398 -26.96 -1.92 -27.04
C PHE A 398 -26.73 -1.49 -25.58
N ASP A 399 -25.53 -1.02 -25.25
CA ASP A 399 -25.18 -0.46 -23.94
C ASP A 399 -26.07 0.77 -23.64
N PHE A 400 -26.22 1.71 -24.59
CA PHE A 400 -27.13 2.86 -24.47
C PHE A 400 -28.60 2.46 -24.29
N ALA A 401 -29.09 1.53 -25.10
CA ALA A 401 -30.46 1.04 -24.97
C ALA A 401 -30.70 0.38 -23.61
N THR A 402 -29.69 -0.31 -23.06
CA THR A 402 -29.74 -0.91 -21.73
C THR A 402 -29.86 0.16 -20.64
N VAL A 403 -29.03 1.21 -20.71
CA VAL A 403 -29.07 2.33 -19.74
C VAL A 403 -30.42 3.06 -19.82
N LYS A 404 -30.91 3.37 -21.03
CA LYS A 404 -32.21 4.05 -21.21
C LYS A 404 -33.38 3.24 -20.67
N ASN A 405 -33.45 1.95 -21.01
CA ASN A 405 -34.52 1.07 -20.51
C ASN A 405 -34.51 0.97 -18.98
N PHE A 406 -33.33 1.03 -18.36
CA PHE A 406 -33.20 1.07 -16.91
C PHE A 406 -33.75 2.37 -16.31
N LEU A 407 -33.41 3.52 -16.89
CA LEU A 407 -33.91 4.82 -16.45
C LEU A 407 -35.43 4.90 -16.56
N ASP A 408 -36.00 4.50 -17.69
CA ASP A 408 -37.45 4.51 -17.93
C ASP A 408 -38.21 3.68 -16.91
N ARG A 409 -37.72 2.47 -16.62
CA ARG A 409 -38.31 1.60 -15.59
C ARG A 409 -38.18 2.18 -14.19
N SER A 410 -37.05 2.82 -13.89
CA SER A 410 -36.83 3.48 -12.60
C SER A 410 -37.80 4.66 -12.42
N TYR A 411 -37.95 5.52 -13.43
CA TYR A 411 -38.89 6.63 -13.41
C TYR A 411 -40.35 6.18 -13.36
N ALA A 412 -40.71 5.12 -14.07
CA ALA A 412 -42.04 4.51 -13.96
C ALA A 412 -42.30 3.99 -12.53
N THR A 413 -41.32 3.33 -11.93
CA THR A 413 -41.40 2.85 -10.54
C THR A 413 -41.58 4.00 -9.55
N MET A 414 -40.83 5.09 -9.71
CA MET A 414 -40.98 6.30 -8.89
C MET A 414 -42.36 6.92 -9.02
N LYS A 415 -42.87 7.07 -10.24
CA LYS A 415 -44.21 7.62 -10.51
C LYS A 415 -45.31 6.75 -9.90
N ASN A 416 -45.15 5.43 -9.94
CA ASN A 416 -46.08 4.51 -9.29
C ASN A 416 -45.98 4.64 -7.76
N LYS A 417 -44.78 4.80 -7.20
CA LYS A 417 -44.58 4.98 -5.76
C LYS A 417 -45.18 6.29 -5.25
N GLN A 418 -45.09 7.37 -6.02
CA GLN A 418 -45.76 8.65 -5.71
C GLN A 418 -47.28 8.48 -5.61
N LYS A 419 -47.88 7.74 -6.54
CA LYS A 419 -49.32 7.42 -6.53
C LYS A 419 -49.70 6.54 -5.34
N GLU A 420 -48.91 5.51 -5.05
CA GLU A 420 -49.13 4.58 -3.94
C GLU A 420 -49.13 5.31 -2.59
N LEU A 421 -48.17 6.22 -2.39
CA LEU A 421 -48.01 6.99 -1.16
C LEU A 421 -48.91 8.23 -1.10
N ASN A 422 -49.59 8.58 -2.19
CA ASN A 422 -50.37 9.80 -2.35
C ASN A 422 -49.57 11.08 -1.98
N VAL A 423 -48.33 11.17 -2.48
CA VAL A 423 -47.42 12.32 -2.26
C VAL A 423 -47.05 13.00 -3.57
N THR A 424 -46.78 14.30 -3.50
CA THR A 424 -46.35 15.11 -4.65
C THR A 424 -44.84 15.01 -4.92
N SER A 425 -44.06 14.64 -3.91
CA SER A 425 -42.60 14.51 -4.00
C SER A 425 -42.10 13.31 -3.22
N LEU A 426 -41.11 12.59 -3.76
CA LEU A 426 -40.45 11.48 -3.05
C LEU A 426 -39.30 11.96 -2.17
N SER A 427 -39.09 11.30 -1.03
CA SER A 427 -37.83 11.47 -0.28
C SER A 427 -36.67 10.74 -0.96
N PHE A 428 -35.44 11.06 -0.57
CA PHE A 428 -34.25 10.39 -1.08
C PHE A 428 -34.32 8.86 -0.89
N GLU A 429 -34.77 8.38 0.26
CA GLU A 429 -34.87 6.94 0.54
C GLU A 429 -35.85 6.24 -0.42
N HIS A 430 -36.97 6.87 -0.75
CA HIS A 430 -37.91 6.31 -1.73
C HIS A 430 -37.29 6.23 -3.13
N ILE A 431 -36.50 7.23 -3.52
CA ILE A 431 -35.80 7.25 -4.81
C ILE A 431 -34.79 6.11 -4.88
N VAL A 432 -33.97 5.94 -3.84
CA VAL A 432 -32.99 4.84 -3.72
C VAL A 432 -33.69 3.50 -3.86
N VAL A 433 -34.78 3.27 -3.11
CA VAL A 433 -35.56 2.02 -3.17
C VAL A 433 -36.13 1.76 -4.56
N CYS A 434 -36.54 2.79 -5.31
CA CYS A 434 -37.04 2.62 -6.68
C CYS A 434 -35.94 2.15 -7.64
N PHE A 435 -34.72 2.68 -7.51
CA PHE A 435 -33.58 2.19 -8.29
C PHE A 435 -33.20 0.77 -7.88
N GLU A 436 -33.10 0.49 -6.58
CA GLU A 436 -32.81 -0.85 -6.04
C GLU A 436 -33.82 -1.91 -6.48
N ASN A 437 -35.11 -1.58 -6.51
CA ASN A 437 -36.15 -2.50 -6.98
C ASN A 437 -36.13 -2.71 -8.50
N THR A 438 -35.62 -1.73 -9.26
CA THR A 438 -35.43 -1.86 -10.71
C THR A 438 -34.21 -2.73 -11.03
N TRP A 439 -33.26 -2.85 -10.09
CA TRP A 439 -32.06 -3.66 -10.19
C TRP A 439 -32.30 -5.16 -9.90
N LYS A 440 -31.80 -6.03 -10.78
CA LYS A 440 -31.39 -7.40 -10.41
C LYS A 440 -29.85 -7.44 -10.40
N ASN A 441 -29.21 -7.93 -9.33
CA ASN A 441 -27.76 -7.81 -9.07
C ASN A 441 -26.83 -8.08 -10.28
N ASN A 442 -27.15 -9.03 -11.15
CA ASN A 442 -26.32 -9.34 -12.33
C ASN A 442 -26.31 -8.22 -13.39
N GLN A 443 -27.35 -7.38 -13.44
CA GLN A 443 -27.49 -6.28 -14.39
C GLN A 443 -26.68 -5.04 -13.99
N PHE A 444 -26.25 -4.92 -12.72
CA PHE A 444 -25.47 -3.76 -12.26
C PHE A 444 -24.04 -3.75 -12.80
N ASN A 445 -23.36 -4.91 -12.83
CA ASN A 445 -22.02 -5.00 -13.39
C ASN A 445 -22.03 -4.74 -14.90
N ASP A 446 -23.10 -5.17 -15.58
CA ASP A 446 -23.28 -4.88 -17.00
C ASP A 446 -23.58 -3.40 -17.23
N LEU A 447 -24.47 -2.78 -16.44
CA LEU A 447 -24.77 -1.35 -16.50
C LEU A 447 -23.55 -0.48 -16.15
N SER A 448 -22.78 -0.85 -15.13
CA SER A 448 -21.56 -0.15 -14.74
C SER A 448 -20.52 -0.26 -15.85
N ARG A 449 -20.35 -1.44 -16.45
CA ARG A 449 -19.50 -1.62 -17.64
C ARG A 449 -19.99 -0.80 -18.84
N CYS A 450 -21.29 -0.62 -19.01
CA CYS A 450 -21.87 0.24 -20.05
C CYS A 450 -21.56 1.72 -19.80
N LEU A 451 -21.64 2.17 -18.55
CA LEU A 451 -21.36 3.55 -18.16
C LEU A 451 -19.86 3.85 -18.18
N GLU A 452 -19.00 2.90 -17.80
CA GLU A 452 -17.54 2.99 -17.90
C GLU A 452 -17.03 2.96 -19.33
N SER A 453 -17.73 2.26 -20.25
CA SER A 453 -17.38 2.25 -21.67
C SER A 453 -17.82 3.51 -22.42
N SER A 454 -18.75 4.28 -21.83
CA SER A 454 -19.38 5.45 -22.43
C SER A 454 -18.95 6.78 -21.80
N ALA A 455 -18.24 6.73 -20.67
CA ALA A 455 -17.57 7.86 -20.02
C ALA A 455 -16.13 7.96 -20.51
#